data_AF-A0A2M8KSX0-F1
#
_entry.id   AF-A0A2M8KSX0-F1
#
_cell.length_a   1.000
_cell.length_b   1.000
_cell.length_c   1.000
_cell.angle_alpha   90.00
_cell.angle_beta   90.00
_cell.angle_gamma   90.00
#
_symmetry.space_group_name_H-M   'P 1'
#
loop_
_entity.id
_entity.type
_entity.pdbx_description
1 polymer ?
#
loop_
_entity_poly.entity_id
_entity_poly.type
_entity_poly.pdbx_seq_one_letter_code
_entity_poly.pdbx_strand_id
1 'polypeptide(L)'
;MAKYIPDSKSNRWVILAPSRLNKPHTIETEYKLIQKDGIKIAENCPFCPGNEEKTPCEIENTRGPHGWQIRVFGNKFPITDVHEVIVHHPDHTKEIEKMTEEELKLLFIVYQRRIIKLSQDGVPILFRNKGVDAGTSLLHPHSQIILLPKQINLE
;
A
#
# COMPACT_ATOMS: atom_id res chain seq x y z
N MET A 1 17.54 -29.63 -3.17
CA MET A 1 16.25 -30.34 -3.38
C MET A 1 15.12 -29.48 -2.83
N ALA A 2 13.95 -29.53 -3.47
CA ALA A 2 12.76 -28.86 -2.95
C ALA A 2 12.18 -29.64 -1.75
N LYS A 3 11.60 -28.93 -0.78
CA LYS A 3 10.83 -29.49 0.35
C LYS A 3 9.38 -29.06 0.24
N TYR A 4 8.45 -29.90 0.67
CA TYR A 4 7.02 -29.63 0.67
C TYR A 4 6.54 -29.57 2.11
N ILE A 5 5.93 -28.46 2.50
CA ILE A 5 5.46 -28.21 3.86
C ILE A 5 3.96 -27.92 3.79
N PRO A 6 3.10 -28.66 4.50
CA PRO A 6 1.69 -28.32 4.58
C PRO A 6 1.52 -27.09 5.47
N ASP A 7 0.76 -26.10 5.02
CA ASP A 7 0.31 -24.97 5.83
C ASP A 7 -1.07 -25.27 6.40
N SER A 8 -1.14 -25.49 7.71
CA SER A 8 -2.37 -25.84 8.41
C SER A 8 -3.38 -24.69 8.48
N LYS A 9 -2.94 -23.45 8.26
CA LYS A 9 -3.85 -22.29 8.28
C LYS A 9 -4.56 -22.08 6.94
N SER A 10 -3.87 -22.28 5.82
CA SER A 10 -4.46 -22.12 4.48
C SER A 10 -4.93 -23.43 3.85
N ASN A 11 -4.63 -24.58 4.46
CA ASN A 11 -4.86 -25.92 3.92
C ASN A 11 -4.22 -26.13 2.54
N ARG A 12 -3.04 -25.54 2.32
CA ARG A 12 -2.28 -25.58 1.05
C ARG A 12 -0.88 -26.16 1.29
N TRP A 13 -0.27 -26.66 0.23
CA TRP A 13 1.13 -27.09 0.23
C TRP A 13 2.06 -25.94 -0.16
N VAL A 14 3.10 -25.73 0.63
CA VAL A 14 4.18 -24.77 0.38
C VAL A 14 5.40 -25.53 -0.15
N ILE A 15 5.94 -25.09 -1.29
CA ILE A 15 7.16 -25.66 -1.87
C ILE A 15 8.34 -24.75 -1.54
N LEU A 16 9.26 -25.22 -0.70
CA LEU A 16 10.54 -24.56 -0.45
C LEU A 16 11.58 -25.07 -1.45
N ALA A 17 12.05 -24.21 -2.36
CA ALA A 17 13.08 -24.56 -3.35
C ALA A 17 14.30 -23.63 -3.26
N PRO A 18 15.22 -23.83 -2.29
CA PRO A 18 16.36 -22.94 -2.06
C PRO A 18 17.29 -22.76 -3.27
N SER A 19 17.35 -23.75 -4.16
CA SER A 19 18.12 -23.67 -5.41
C SER A 19 17.64 -22.57 -6.36
N ARG A 20 16.44 -22.00 -6.16
CA ARG A 20 15.93 -20.87 -6.95
C ARG A 20 16.50 -19.50 -6.53
N LEU A 21 17.22 -19.41 -5.40
CA LEU A 21 17.85 -18.17 -4.95
C LEU A 21 18.95 -17.67 -5.91
N ASN A 22 19.58 -18.58 -6.65
CA ASN A 22 20.64 -18.25 -7.61
C ASN A 22 20.11 -17.92 -9.01
N LYS A 23 18.78 -17.79 -9.18
CA LYS A 23 18.22 -17.37 -10.46
C LYS A 23 18.57 -15.89 -10.67
N PRO A 24 19.19 -15.51 -11.79
CA PRO A 24 19.47 -14.10 -12.05
C PRO A 24 18.16 -13.32 -12.09
N HIS A 25 18.08 -12.28 -11.24
CA HIS A 25 16.95 -11.37 -11.16
C HIS A 25 17.22 -10.14 -12.04
N THR A 26 16.50 -10.00 -13.15
CA THR A 26 16.67 -8.88 -14.10
C THR A 26 16.22 -7.52 -13.54
N ILE A 27 15.42 -7.53 -12.46
CA ILE A 27 14.54 -6.43 -12.03
C ILE A 27 15.21 -5.45 -11.04
N GLU A 28 16.25 -5.87 -10.31
CA GLU A 28 17.00 -4.99 -9.38
C GLU A 28 17.64 -3.79 -10.09
N THR A 29 17.99 -3.95 -11.37
CA THR A 29 18.64 -2.91 -12.17
C THR A 29 17.66 -1.80 -12.57
N GLU A 30 16.41 -2.14 -12.88
CA GLU A 30 15.37 -1.17 -13.27
C GLU A 30 14.90 -0.34 -12.05
N TYR A 31 14.76 -0.96 -10.88
CA TYR A 31 14.36 -0.25 -9.64
C TYR A 31 15.41 0.79 -9.18
N LYS A 32 16.70 0.47 -9.35
CA LYS A 32 17.80 1.40 -9.02
C LYS A 32 17.89 2.57 -10.01
N LEU A 33 17.51 2.36 -11.27
CA LEU A 33 17.45 3.44 -12.27
C LEU A 33 16.29 4.39 -12.01
N ILE A 34 15.12 3.85 -11.65
CA ILE A 34 13.93 4.64 -11.31
C ILE A 34 14.17 5.48 -10.03
N GLN A 35 14.87 4.96 -9.02
CA GLN A 35 15.25 5.75 -7.84
C GLN A 35 16.29 6.85 -8.13
N LYS A 36 17.14 6.68 -9.16
CA LYS A 36 18.17 7.66 -9.53
C LYS A 36 17.59 8.95 -10.12
N ASP A 37 16.42 8.87 -10.77
CA ASP A 37 15.70 10.00 -11.38
C ASP A 37 14.53 10.52 -10.51
N GLY A 38 14.54 10.25 -9.20
CA GLY A 38 13.42 10.43 -8.25
C GLY A 38 12.69 11.78 -8.29
N ILE A 39 13.32 12.85 -8.79
CA ILE A 39 12.72 14.18 -8.99
C ILE A 39 11.67 14.16 -10.11
N LYS A 40 11.94 13.54 -11.27
CA LYS A 40 10.99 13.51 -12.41
C LYS A 40 9.76 12.64 -12.15
N ILE A 41 9.89 11.66 -11.27
CA ILE A 41 8.80 10.74 -10.91
C ILE A 41 7.83 11.41 -9.94
N ALA A 42 8.35 12.26 -9.04
CA ALA A 42 7.53 13.03 -8.12
C ALA A 42 6.62 14.04 -8.86
N GLU A 43 7.11 14.71 -9.90
CA GLU A 43 6.35 15.72 -10.67
C GLU A 43 5.05 15.17 -11.27
N ASN A 44 5.07 13.94 -11.79
CA ASN A 44 3.90 13.30 -12.40
C ASN A 44 3.15 12.35 -11.46
N CYS A 45 3.60 12.20 -10.21
CA CYS A 45 2.95 11.30 -9.27
C CYS A 45 1.63 11.89 -8.77
N PRO A 46 0.48 11.21 -8.95
CA PRO A 46 -0.81 11.69 -8.47
C PRO A 46 -0.89 11.80 -6.93
N PHE A 47 0.02 11.14 -6.20
CA PHE A 47 0.03 11.14 -4.73
C PHE A 47 0.96 12.22 -4.15
N CYS A 48 1.75 12.91 -4.98
CA CYS A 48 2.59 14.01 -4.50
C CYS A 48 1.78 15.29 -4.25
N PRO A 49 2.24 16.15 -3.33
CA PRO A 49 1.65 17.46 -3.10
C PRO A 49 1.57 18.29 -4.39
N GLY A 50 0.45 18.99 -4.60
CA GLY A 50 0.18 19.79 -5.80
C GLY A 50 -0.47 19.02 -6.95
N ASN A 51 -0.64 17.70 -6.82
CA ASN A 51 -1.30 16.84 -7.81
C ASN A 51 -2.65 16.29 -7.31
N GLU A 52 -3.25 16.90 -6.29
CA GLU A 52 -4.47 16.41 -5.61
C GLU A 52 -5.66 16.26 -6.57
N GLU A 53 -5.74 17.08 -7.62
CA GLU A 53 -6.74 17.01 -8.70
C GLU A 53 -6.67 15.71 -9.53
N LYS A 54 -5.54 15.00 -9.50
CA LYS A 54 -5.34 13.73 -10.21
C LYS A 54 -5.88 12.53 -9.42
N THR A 55 -6.30 12.75 -8.17
CA THR A 55 -6.92 11.76 -7.29
C THR A 55 -8.43 12.00 -7.14
N PRO A 56 -9.23 10.96 -6.86
CA PRO A 56 -10.61 11.15 -6.44
C PRO A 56 -10.75 12.03 -5.19
N CYS A 57 -11.97 12.50 -4.92
CA CYS A 57 -12.24 13.34 -3.75
C CYS A 57 -11.78 12.67 -2.46
N GLU A 58 -11.21 13.49 -1.57
CA GLU A 58 -10.72 13.03 -0.28
C GLU A 58 -11.87 12.60 0.62
N ILE A 59 -11.67 11.45 1.26
CA ILE A 59 -12.53 10.93 2.31
C ILE A 59 -12.04 11.45 3.67
N GLU A 60 -10.72 11.48 3.88
CA GLU A 60 -10.07 11.99 5.08
C GLU A 60 -8.69 12.56 4.71
N ASN A 61 -8.28 13.64 5.38
CA ASN A 61 -6.90 14.09 5.36
C ASN A 61 -6.47 14.50 6.78
N THR A 62 -5.18 14.39 7.06
CA THR A 62 -4.58 14.94 8.26
C THR A 62 -3.76 16.17 7.89
N ARG A 63 -3.98 17.30 8.55
CA ARG A 63 -3.24 18.54 8.29
C ARG A 63 -2.01 18.63 9.18
N GLY A 64 -0.94 19.15 8.63
CA GLY A 64 0.30 19.50 9.31
C GLY A 64 0.76 20.93 8.95
N PRO A 65 1.92 21.36 9.45
CA PRO A 65 2.42 22.72 9.25
C PRO A 65 2.64 23.11 7.78
N HIS A 66 2.90 22.13 6.91
CA HIS A 66 3.29 22.34 5.51
C HIS A 66 2.29 21.74 4.50
N GLY A 67 1.05 21.50 4.91
CA GLY A 67 0.02 20.88 4.07
C GLY A 67 -0.53 19.60 4.70
N TRP A 68 -0.95 18.66 3.86
CA TRP A 68 -1.42 17.37 4.35
C TRP A 68 -0.25 16.47 4.77
N GLN A 69 -0.48 15.60 5.75
CA GLN A 69 0.48 14.57 6.18
C GLN A 69 0.06 13.19 5.68
N ILE A 70 -1.24 12.87 5.74
CA ILE A 70 -1.84 11.64 5.23
C ILE A 70 -3.11 12.01 4.47
N ARG A 71 -3.36 11.32 3.35
CA ARG A 71 -4.60 11.44 2.56
C ARG A 71 -5.25 10.08 2.40
N VAL A 72 -6.57 10.07 2.45
CA VAL A 72 -7.41 8.92 2.16
C VAL A 72 -8.42 9.31 1.09
N PHE A 73 -8.52 8.53 0.03
CA PHE A 73 -9.48 8.74 -1.06
C PHE A 73 -9.87 7.40 -1.68
N GLY A 74 -10.97 7.39 -2.43
CA GLY A 74 -11.41 6.19 -3.15
C GLY A 74 -10.38 5.77 -4.22
N ASN A 75 -10.19 4.48 -4.41
CA ASN A 75 -9.38 3.97 -5.50
C ASN A 75 -10.10 4.20 -6.83
N LYS A 76 -9.43 4.79 -7.82
CA LYS A 76 -9.97 5.04 -9.17
C LYS A 76 -10.29 3.74 -9.92
N PHE A 77 -9.65 2.64 -9.54
CA PHE A 77 -9.83 1.30 -10.10
C PHE A 77 -10.18 0.32 -8.97
N PRO A 78 -11.41 0.41 -8.41
CA PRO A 78 -11.80 -0.37 -7.25
C PRO A 78 -11.92 -1.86 -7.58
N ILE A 79 -11.64 -2.72 -6.60
CA ILE A 79 -11.79 -4.20 -6.72
C ILE A 79 -13.11 -4.64 -6.07
N THR A 80 -13.57 -3.90 -5.06
CA THR A 80 -14.86 -4.07 -4.39
C THR A 80 -15.59 -2.72 -4.33
N ASP A 81 -16.85 -2.70 -3.89
CA ASP A 81 -17.66 -1.47 -3.81
C ASP A 81 -17.04 -0.36 -2.95
N VAL A 82 -16.25 -0.74 -1.94
CA VAL A 82 -15.43 0.19 -1.16
C VAL A 82 -13.98 -0.25 -1.24
N HIS A 83 -13.19 0.52 -1.98
CA HIS A 83 -11.76 0.39 -2.09
C HIS A 83 -11.13 1.77 -1.92
N GLU A 84 -10.29 1.94 -0.91
CA GLU A 84 -9.65 3.22 -0.59
C GLU A 84 -8.12 3.08 -0.64
N VAL A 85 -7.48 4.20 -0.97
CA VAL A 85 -6.02 4.37 -0.94
C VAL A 85 -5.67 5.28 0.22
N ILE A 86 -4.64 4.91 0.98
CA ILE A 86 -4.10 5.66 2.12
C ILE A 86 -2.66 6.03 1.78
N VAL A 87 -2.42 7.30 1.43
CA VAL A 87 -1.09 7.83 1.12
C VAL A 87 -0.36 8.17 2.41
N HIS A 88 0.82 7.60 2.62
CA HIS A 88 1.47 7.60 3.95
C HIS A 88 2.12 8.93 4.34
N HIS A 89 2.62 9.69 3.36
CA HIS A 89 3.40 10.89 3.60
C HIS A 89 3.49 11.75 2.33
N PRO A 90 3.60 13.10 2.40
CA PRO A 90 3.78 13.95 1.22
C PRO A 90 5.09 13.74 0.44
N ASP A 91 6.16 13.36 1.15
CA ASP A 91 7.43 12.96 0.53
C ASP A 91 7.31 11.61 -0.17
N HIS A 92 7.47 11.65 -1.50
CA HIS A 92 7.41 10.51 -2.41
C HIS A 92 8.34 9.34 -2.04
N THR A 93 9.42 9.61 -1.31
CA THR A 93 10.48 8.65 -1.01
C THR A 93 10.49 8.19 0.45
N LYS A 94 9.63 8.79 1.29
CA LYS A 94 9.58 8.53 2.72
C LYS A 94 8.75 7.30 3.03
N GLU A 95 9.44 6.18 2.95
CA GLU A 95 8.96 4.87 3.35
C GLU A 95 8.63 4.79 4.86
N ILE A 96 7.74 3.87 5.24
CA ILE A 96 7.32 3.62 6.64
C ILE A 96 8.55 3.43 7.55
N GLU A 97 9.57 2.74 7.07
CA GLU A 97 10.81 2.47 7.82
C GLU A 97 11.64 3.74 8.12
N LYS A 98 11.34 4.86 7.47
CA LYS A 98 12.01 6.16 7.62
C LYS A 98 11.12 7.22 8.28
N MET A 99 9.88 6.87 8.65
CA MET A 99 8.96 7.78 9.33
C MET A 99 9.36 7.95 10.79
N THR A 100 9.09 9.13 11.36
CA THR A 100 9.26 9.34 12.81
C THR A 100 8.18 8.59 13.59
N GLU A 101 8.35 8.47 14.91
CA GLU A 101 7.36 7.83 15.77
C GLU A 101 6.00 8.55 15.70
N GLU A 102 5.99 9.89 15.63
CA GLU A 102 4.78 10.70 15.49
C GLU A 102 4.07 10.46 14.17
N GLU A 103 4.82 10.37 13.08
CA GLU A 103 4.29 10.10 11.74
C GLU A 103 3.71 8.68 11.66
N LEU A 104 4.39 7.69 12.24
CA LEU A 104 3.90 6.31 12.35
C LEU A 104 2.63 6.24 13.20
N LYS A 105 2.60 6.92 14.35
CA LYS A 105 1.40 7.03 15.19
C LYS A 105 0.24 7.61 14.40
N LEU A 106 0.47 8.68 13.64
CA LEU A 106 -0.55 9.30 12.80
C LEU A 106 -1.09 8.31 11.75
N LEU A 107 -0.21 7.54 11.10
CA LEU A 107 -0.59 6.51 10.14
C LEU A 107 -1.47 5.42 10.77
N PHE A 108 -1.07 4.90 11.94
CA PHE A 108 -1.87 3.88 12.64
C PHE A 108 -3.21 4.43 13.16
N ILE A 109 -3.27 5.70 13.56
CA ILE A 109 -4.53 6.36 13.91
C ILE A 109 -5.46 6.41 12.69
N VAL A 110 -4.95 6.78 11.51
CA VAL A 110 -5.74 6.78 10.28
C VAL A 110 -6.21 5.36 9.93
N TYR A 111 -5.33 4.36 9.98
CA TYR A 111 -5.73 2.95 9.80
C TYR A 111 -6.84 2.53 10.75
N GLN A 112 -6.69 2.83 12.04
CA GLN A 112 -7.69 2.49 13.05
C GLN A 112 -9.04 3.16 12.73
N ARG A 113 -9.04 4.44 12.36
CA ARG A 113 -10.26 5.17 11.99
C ARG A 113 -10.94 4.55 10.78
N ARG A 114 -10.19 4.25 9.72
CA ARG A 114 -10.73 3.61 8.50
C ARG A 114 -11.30 2.23 8.82
N ILE A 115 -10.56 1.40 9.55
CA ILE A 115 -11.02 0.07 9.96
C ILE A 115 -12.29 0.16 10.79
N ILE A 116 -12.31 0.96 11.86
CA ILE A 116 -13.50 1.11 12.72
C ILE A 116 -14.71 1.59 11.91
N LYS A 117 -14.50 2.57 11.01
CA LYS A 117 -15.58 3.10 10.18
C LYS A 117 -16.16 2.03 9.26
N LEU A 118 -15.30 1.29 8.56
CA LEU A 118 -15.70 0.29 7.56
C LEU A 118 -16.23 -1.00 8.18
N SER A 119 -15.77 -1.38 9.39
CA SER A 119 -16.26 -2.55 10.12
C SER A 119 -17.76 -2.50 10.47
N GLN A 120 -18.40 -1.32 10.37
CA GLN A 120 -19.85 -1.19 10.53
C GLN A 120 -20.60 -1.92 9.40
N ASP A 121 -20.03 -1.92 8.20
CA ASP A 121 -20.68 -2.32 6.95
C ASP A 121 -20.16 -3.65 6.40
N GLY A 122 -19.01 -4.14 6.86
CA GLY A 122 -18.41 -5.39 6.38
C GLY A 122 -17.10 -5.76 7.09
N VAL A 123 -16.27 -6.57 6.44
CA VAL A 123 -14.94 -6.93 6.92
C VAL A 123 -13.88 -6.11 6.15
N PRO A 124 -13.26 -5.10 6.78
CA PRO A 124 -12.18 -4.35 6.14
C PRO A 124 -10.90 -5.18 6.07
N ILE A 125 -10.26 -5.19 4.89
CA ILE A 125 -8.93 -5.78 4.68
C ILE A 125 -7.98 -4.65 4.31
N LEU A 126 -7.10 -4.29 5.25
CA LEU A 126 -6.00 -3.37 5.03
C LEU A 126 -4.78 -4.16 4.54
N PHE A 127 -4.19 -3.75 3.42
CA PHE A 127 -2.98 -4.35 2.87
C PHE A 127 -2.09 -3.30 2.22
N ARG A 128 -0.83 -3.70 1.98
CA ARG A 128 0.16 -2.89 1.29
C ARG A 128 0.92 -3.78 0.32
N ASN A 129 0.98 -3.35 -0.94
CA ASN A 129 1.88 -3.94 -1.93
C ASN A 129 3.14 -3.08 -2.00
N LYS A 130 4.32 -3.71 -1.97
CA LYS A 130 5.62 -3.03 -2.07
C LYS A 130 6.49 -3.73 -3.09
N GLY A 131 7.03 -2.98 -4.04
CA GLY A 131 7.86 -3.51 -5.13
C GLY A 131 7.06 -3.77 -6.40
N VAL A 132 7.71 -3.65 -7.56
CA VAL A 132 7.11 -4.03 -8.86
C VAL A 132 6.66 -5.50 -8.84
N ASP A 133 7.44 -6.38 -8.21
CA ASP A 133 7.11 -7.80 -8.09
C ASP A 133 5.84 -8.08 -7.28
N ALA A 134 5.39 -7.11 -6.46
CA ALA A 134 4.13 -7.18 -5.73
C ALA A 134 2.96 -6.49 -6.48
N GLY A 135 3.15 -6.14 -7.76
CA GLY A 135 2.13 -5.48 -8.58
C GLY A 135 1.99 -3.98 -8.30
N THR A 136 3.02 -3.33 -7.73
CA THR A 136 2.99 -1.90 -7.42
C THR A 136 3.21 -1.06 -8.68
N SER A 137 2.18 -0.34 -9.14
CA SER A 137 2.28 0.59 -10.28
C SER A 137 2.73 2.00 -9.90
N LEU A 138 2.63 2.35 -8.61
CA LEU A 138 3.00 3.67 -8.06
C LEU A 138 3.99 3.51 -6.91
N LEU A 139 5.17 4.12 -7.05
CA LEU A 139 6.24 4.02 -6.05
C LEU A 139 5.98 4.81 -4.77
N HIS A 140 5.13 5.83 -4.84
CA HIS A 140 4.80 6.66 -3.69
C HIS A 140 4.19 5.78 -2.57
N PRO A 141 4.74 5.79 -1.34
CA PRO A 141 4.30 4.93 -0.25
C PRO A 141 2.80 5.09 0.07
N HIS A 142 2.06 4.00 -0.12
CA HIS A 142 0.63 3.95 0.18
C HIS A 142 0.22 2.55 0.61
N SER A 143 -0.93 2.48 1.29
CA SER A 143 -1.65 1.24 1.60
C SER A 143 -3.02 1.31 0.94
N GLN A 144 -3.69 0.17 0.90
CA GLN A 144 -5.03 0.04 0.36
C GLN A 144 -5.91 -0.66 1.39
N ILE A 145 -7.17 -0.27 1.45
CA ILE A 145 -8.17 -0.92 2.28
C ILE A 145 -9.39 -1.22 1.42
N ILE A 146 -9.81 -2.48 1.42
CA ILE A 146 -11.04 -2.92 0.76
C ILE A 146 -12.05 -3.35 1.80
N LEU A 147 -13.34 -3.17 1.49
CA LEU A 147 -14.42 -3.76 2.28
C LEU A 147 -14.90 -5.03 1.60
N LEU A 148 -14.90 -6.15 2.33
CA LEU A 148 -15.65 -7.33 1.93
C LEU A 148 -17.06 -7.29 2.54
N PRO A 149 -18.10 -7.60 1.76
CA PRO A 149 -19.47 -7.63 2.27
C PRO A 149 -19.63 -8.80 3.26
N LYS A 150 -20.53 -8.65 4.25
CA LYS A 150 -20.74 -9.61 5.34
C LYS A 150 -21.14 -11.02 4.88
N GLN A 151 -21.62 -11.15 3.65
CA GLN A 151 -22.04 -12.42 3.05
C GLN A 151 -20.85 -13.31 2.63
N ILE A 152 -19.64 -12.75 2.49
CA ILE A 152 -18.43 -13.54 2.20
C ILE A 152 -17.93 -14.13 3.51
N ASN A 153 -18.09 -15.45 3.66
CA ASN A 153 -17.49 -16.17 4.77
C ASN A 153 -15.97 -16.34 4.52
N LEU A 154 -15.16 -15.90 5.47
CA LEU A 154 -13.71 -16.06 5.45
C LEU A 154 -13.23 -17.25 6.31
N GLU A 155 -14.17 -18.00 6.90
CA GLU A 155 -13.93 -19.27 7.60
C GLU A 155 -13.96 -20.48 6.65
#